data_AF-A0A2N5ZTM1-F1
#
_entry.id   AF-A0A2N5ZTM1-F1
#
_cell.length_a   1.000
_cell.length_b   1.000
_cell.length_c   1.000
_cell.angle_alpha   90.00
_cell.angle_beta   90.00
_cell.angle_gamma   90.00
#
_symmetry.space_group_name_H-M   'P 1'
#
loop_
_entity.id
_entity.type
_entity.pdbx_description
1 polymer ?
#
loop_
_entity_poly.entity_id
_entity_poly.type
_entity_poly.pdbx_seq_one_letter_code
_entity_poly.pdbx_strand_id
1 'polypeptide(L)'
;MQTINLKIDDTFFPHFKAILESFVKDKKVEIIQGDDFDFENNYPKNVVVSNVEDVKKRVFEAENEIGLNEEQYNKLMDKFFTEELGIKR
;
A
#
# COMPACT_ATOMS: atom_id res chain seq x y z
N MET A 1 -18.70 -8.86 16.43
CA MET A 1 -19.19 -9.70 15.32
C MET A 1 -18.73 -11.12 15.55
N GLN A 2 -19.57 -12.13 15.31
CA GLN A 2 -19.16 -13.52 15.38
C GLN A 2 -18.47 -13.90 14.06
N THR A 3 -17.24 -14.38 14.14
CA THR A 3 -16.45 -14.78 12.98
C THR A 3 -16.42 -16.30 12.87
N ILE A 4 -16.61 -16.84 11.67
CA ILE A 4 -16.49 -18.27 11.36
C ILE A 4 -15.21 -18.48 10.57
N ASN A 5 -14.31 -19.33 11.09
CA ASN A 5 -13.10 -19.75 10.39
C ASN A 5 -13.37 -21.03 9.61
N LEU A 6 -13.08 -21.02 8.31
CA LEU A 6 -13.25 -22.18 7.43
C LEU A 6 -11.90 -22.59 6.84
N LYS A 7 -11.70 -23.90 6.69
CA LYS A 7 -10.58 -24.47 5.94
C LYS A 7 -11.14 -25.11 4.69
N ILE A 8 -10.61 -24.73 3.53
CA ILE A 8 -11.10 -25.14 2.23
C ILE A 8 -9.89 -25.60 1.42
N ASP A 9 -10.06 -26.67 0.65
CA ASP A 9 -9.05 -27.15 -0.27
C ASP A 9 -8.85 -26.16 -1.43
N ASP A 10 -7.61 -25.92 -1.83
CA ASP A 10 -7.26 -24.95 -2.89
C ASP A 10 -7.96 -25.28 -4.22
N THR A 11 -8.17 -26.56 -4.51
CA THR A 11 -8.87 -27.00 -5.73
C THR A 11 -10.36 -26.65 -5.71
N PHE A 12 -10.96 -26.57 -4.53
CA PHE A 12 -12.37 -26.22 -4.35
C PHE A 12 -12.60 -24.71 -4.13
N PHE A 13 -11.55 -23.96 -3.78
CA PHE A 13 -11.66 -22.53 -3.51
C PHE A 13 -12.34 -21.72 -4.64
N PRO A 14 -12.04 -21.93 -5.94
CA PRO A 14 -12.73 -21.20 -7.01
C PRO A 14 -14.24 -21.45 -7.04
N HIS A 15 -14.67 -22.69 -6.76
CA HIS A 15 -16.08 -23.05 -6.71
C HIS A 15 -16.78 -22.43 -5.50
N PHE A 16 -16.12 -22.47 -4.34
CA PHE A 16 -16.60 -21.82 -3.13
C PHE A 16 -16.79 -20.30 -3.33
N LYS A 17 -15.82 -19.64 -3.97
CA LYS A 17 -15.90 -18.22 -4.30
C LYS A 17 -17.11 -17.90 -5.18
N ALA A 18 -17.35 -18.68 -6.23
CA ALA A 18 -18.52 -18.49 -7.10
C ALA A 18 -19.86 -18.65 -6.36
N ILE A 19 -19.93 -19.58 -5.39
CA ILE A 19 -21.11 -19.76 -4.55
C ILE A 19 -21.32 -18.53 -3.64
N LEU A 20 -20.26 -18.02 -3.02
CA LEU A 20 -20.34 -16.80 -2.20
C LEU A 20 -20.78 -15.59 -3.04
N GLU A 21 -20.23 -15.42 -4.24
CA GLU A 21 -20.64 -14.36 -5.17
C GLU A 21 -22.14 -14.44 -5.53
N SER A 22 -22.66 -15.65 -5.74
CA SER A 22 -24.10 -15.87 -5.92
C SER A 22 -24.91 -15.44 -4.70
N PHE A 23 -24.44 -15.73 -3.48
CA PHE A 23 -25.13 -15.32 -2.26
C PHE A 23 -25.09 -13.81 -2.02
N VAL A 24 -24.01 -13.14 -2.42
CA VAL A 24 -23.92 -11.67 -2.42
C VAL A 24 -24.90 -11.09 -3.43
N LYS A 25 -24.98 -11.65 -4.64
CA LYS A 25 -25.96 -11.24 -5.67
C LYS A 25 -27.41 -11.40 -5.20
N ASP A 26 -27.70 -12.50 -4.51
CA ASP A 26 -29.00 -12.77 -3.90
C ASP A 26 -29.27 -11.94 -2.62
N LYS A 27 -28.32 -11.08 -2.20
CA LYS A 27 -28.35 -10.31 -0.94
C LYS A 27 -28.52 -11.15 0.33
N LYS A 28 -28.10 -12.42 0.29
CA LYS A 28 -28.07 -13.32 1.46
C LYS A 28 -26.82 -13.12 2.31
N VAL A 29 -25.77 -12.55 1.71
CA VAL A 29 -24.50 -12.21 2.36
C VAL A 29 -24.17 -10.76 2.03
N GLU A 30 -23.79 -9.99 3.03
CA GLU A 30 -23.31 -8.62 2.87
C GLU A 30 -21.79 -8.59 3.07
N ILE A 31 -21.08 -8.00 2.11
CA ILE A 31 -19.65 -7.75 2.24
C ILE A 31 -19.49 -6.49 3.09
N ILE A 32 -19.16 -6.67 4.35
CA ILE A 32 -18.72 -5.57 5.21
C ILE A 32 -17.27 -5.31 4.84
N GLN A 33 -17.03 -4.27 4.06
CA GLN A 33 -15.68 -3.72 3.92
C GLN A 33 -15.28 -3.25 5.32
N GLY A 34 -14.32 -3.93 5.94
CA GLY A 34 -13.59 -3.30 7.04
C GLY A 34 -12.97 -2.02 6.51
N ASP A 35 -12.68 -1.06 7.36
CA ASP A 35 -11.90 0.14 7.03
C ASP A 35 -10.46 -0.23 6.65
N ASP A 36 -10.30 -1.07 5.64
CA ASP A 36 -9.08 -1.28 4.90
C ASP A 36 -8.85 0.05 4.18
N PHE A 37 -7.98 0.86 4.78
CA PHE A 37 -7.46 2.11 4.24
C PHE A 37 -7.46 2.06 2.72
N ASP A 38 -8.39 2.79 2.10
CA ASP A 38 -8.47 2.94 0.66
C ASP A 38 -7.26 3.76 0.22
N PHE A 39 -6.12 3.08 0.05
CA PHE A 39 -4.85 3.71 -0.30
C PHE A 39 -4.96 4.50 -1.59
N GLU A 40 -5.87 4.13 -2.51
CA GLU A 40 -6.08 4.85 -3.76
C GLU A 40 -6.85 6.17 -3.57
N ASN A 41 -7.79 6.24 -2.61
CA ASN A 41 -8.66 7.42 -2.43
C ASN A 41 -8.34 8.28 -1.19
N ASN A 42 -7.49 7.83 -0.27
CA ASN A 42 -7.12 8.56 0.96
C ASN A 42 -5.69 9.12 0.95
N TYR A 43 -5.18 9.56 -0.20
CA TYR A 43 -3.96 10.39 -0.20
C TYR A 43 -4.28 11.77 0.37
N PRO A 44 -3.45 12.31 1.28
CA PRO A 44 -3.57 13.72 1.61
C PRO A 44 -3.33 14.52 0.32
N LYS A 45 -4.16 15.53 0.04
CA LYS A 45 -4.23 16.25 -1.26
C LYS A 45 -2.88 16.84 -1.71
N ASN A 46 -1.92 16.96 -0.81
CA ASN A 46 -0.54 17.39 -1.07
C ASN A 46 0.35 16.29 -1.70
N VAL A 47 -0.08 15.03 -1.73
CA VAL A 47 0.67 13.89 -2.31
C VAL A 47 0.21 13.55 -3.74
N VAL A 48 -0.93 14.10 -4.18
CA VAL A 48 -1.39 13.96 -5.56
C VAL A 48 -0.50 14.82 -6.46
N VAL A 49 0.39 14.17 -7.21
CA VAL A 49 1.24 14.86 -8.18
C VAL A 49 0.40 15.17 -9.42
N SER A 50 -0.18 16.36 -9.47
CA SER A 50 -1.17 16.75 -10.48
C SER A 50 -0.61 16.95 -11.90
N ASN A 51 0.71 16.80 -12.12
CA ASN A 51 1.35 17.18 -13.39
C ASN A 51 2.45 16.18 -13.81
N VAL A 52 2.28 15.61 -14.99
CA VAL A 52 3.21 14.63 -15.61
C VAL A 52 4.59 15.24 -15.87
N GLU A 53 4.66 16.53 -16.20
CA GLU A 53 5.93 17.20 -16.47
C GLU A 53 6.79 17.35 -15.21
N ASP A 54 6.16 17.57 -14.05
CA ASP A 54 6.87 17.66 -12.77
C ASP A 54 7.43 16.29 -12.33
N VAL A 55 6.75 15.20 -12.70
CA VAL A 55 7.27 13.84 -12.50
C VAL A 55 8.48 13.61 -13.40
N LYS A 56 8.39 13.92 -14.70
CA LYS A 56 9.50 13.75 -15.64
C LYS A 56 10.73 14.54 -15.23
N LYS A 57 10.54 15.78 -14.77
CA LYS A 57 11.64 16.62 -14.29
C LYS A 57 12.35 16.00 -13.09
N ARG A 58 11.62 15.49 -12.09
CA ARG A 58 12.21 14.83 -10.91
C ARG A 58 12.95 13.55 -11.27
N VAL A 59 12.43 12.76 -12.21
CA VAL A 59 13.11 11.55 -12.70
C VAL A 59 14.42 11.93 -13.39
N PHE A 60 14.38 12.92 -14.29
CA PHE A 60 15.58 13.39 -14.98
C PHE A 60 16.63 13.95 -14.01
N GLU A 61 16.21 14.71 -12.99
CA GLU A 61 17.12 15.22 -11.96
C GLU A 61 17.75 14.08 -11.15
N ALA A 62 16.97 13.08 -10.73
CA ALA A 62 17.46 11.91 -10.00
C ALA A 62 18.42 11.04 -10.83
N GLU A 63 18.17 10.88 -12.13
CA GLU A 63 19.08 10.13 -13.02
C GLU A 63 20.43 10.84 -13.24
N ASN A 64 20.46 12.17 -13.10
CA ASN A 64 21.68 12.97 -13.20
C ASN A 64 22.40 13.16 -11.85
N GLU A 65 21.80 12.75 -10.74
CA GLU A 65 22.46 12.80 -9.43
C GLU A 65 23.56 11.74 -9.33
N ILE A 66 24.73 12.17 -8.88
CA ILE A 66 25.81 11.26 -8.54
C ILE A 66 25.41 10.55 -7.25
N GLY A 67 25.24 9.23 -7.33
CA GLY A 67 24.87 8.41 -6.17
C GLY A 67 25.78 8.66 -4.97
N LEU A 68 25.17 8.63 -3.78
CA LEU A 68 25.90 8.83 -2.53
C LEU A 68 26.85 7.66 -2.28
N ASN A 69 28.01 7.96 -1.70
CA ASN A 69 28.84 6.90 -1.15
C ASN A 69 28.19 6.31 0.13
N GLU A 70 28.63 5.12 0.52
CA GLU A 70 28.04 4.38 1.64
C GLU A 70 28.10 5.17 2.96
N GLU A 71 29.18 5.90 3.21
CA GLU A 71 29.35 6.70 4.43
C GLU A 71 28.39 7.89 4.48
N GLN A 72 28.18 8.57 3.35
CA GLN A 72 27.23 9.67 3.21
C GLN A 72 25.79 9.18 3.36
N TYR A 73 25.47 8.04 2.76
CA TYR A 73 24.16 7.40 2.90
C TYR A 73 23.87 7.05 4.36
N ASN A 74 24.83 6.40 5.04
CA ASN A 74 24.66 6.01 6.44
C ASN A 74 24.46 7.23 7.36
N LYS A 75 25.23 8.31 7.16
CA LYS A 75 25.05 9.57 7.91
C LYS A 75 23.66 10.19 7.71
N LEU A 76 23.15 10.18 6.48
CA LEU A 76 21.81 10.71 6.17
C LEU A 76 20.71 9.85 6.76
N MET A 77 20.87 8.52 6.72
CA MET A 77 19.92 7.59 7.32
C MET A 77 19.92 7.70 8.84
N ASP A 78 21.08 7.74 9.48
CA ASP A 78 21.19 7.89 10.93
C ASP A 78 20.53 9.20 11.40
N LYS A 79 20.72 10.28 10.64
CA LYS A 79 20.04 11.56 10.88
C LYS A 79 18.52 11.43 10.75
N PHE A 80 18.03 10.83 9.67
CA PHE A 80 16.60 10.59 9.45
C PHE A 80 15.98 9.77 10.58
N PHE A 81 16.57 8.63 10.93
CA PHE A 81 16.06 7.78 12.00
C PHE A 81 16.07 8.49 13.36
N THR A 82 17.10 9.28 13.64
CA THR A 82 17.22 10.00 14.92
C THR A 82 16.29 11.20 15.01
N GLU A 83 16.19 12.03 13.97
CA GLU A 83 15.47 13.30 14.01
C GLU A 83 13.98 13.16 13.67
N GLU A 84 13.63 12.33 12.67
CA GLU A 84 12.24 12.19 12.21
C GLU A 84 11.52 11.06 12.94
N LEU A 85 12.22 9.96 13.22
CA LEU A 85 11.61 8.77 13.83
C LEU A 85 11.93 8.60 15.32
N GLY A 86 12.91 9.35 15.84
CA GLY A 86 13.33 9.27 17.25
C GLY A 86 13.97 7.94 17.64
N ILE A 87 14.42 7.13 16.68
CA ILE A 87 14.97 5.79 16.88
C ILE A 87 16.43 5.78 16.47
N LYS A 88 17.29 5.13 17.26
CA LYS A 88 18.67 4.82 16.83
C LYS A 88 18.71 3.48 16.12
N ARG A 89 19.35 3.48 14.95
CA ARG A 89 19.54 2.30 14.10
C ARG A 89 20.60 1.36 14.66
#